data_AF-A0AAU3VUI8-F1
#
_entry.id   AF-A0AAU3VUI8-F1
#
_cell.length_a   1.000
_cell.length_b   1.000
_cell.length_c   1.000
_cell.angle_alpha   90.00
_cell.angle_beta   90.00
_cell.angle_gamma   90.00
#
_symmetry.space_group_name_H-M   'P 1'
#
loop_
_entity.id
_entity.type
_entity.pdbx_description
1 polymer ?
#
loop_
_entity_poly.entity_id
_entity_poly.type
_entity_poly.pdbx_seq_one_letter_code
_entity_poly.pdbx_strand_id
1 'polypeptide(L)'
;MTDPEPIVADLLLDRHVTPEQEQPLTDALTALGYSPSVRVLPPRRAVEPLTWLILIALPLQAFLTTLGEKAAEDGYGLFQKAIRAIRRPAPALAPTPVPAPEPPPAPVVLQDPATGLRVILEHDLPDEGYRQLLTIDLTQYRLGPLHYDQARGHWRSELDEVQLR
;
A
#
# COMPACT_ATOMS: atom_id res chain seq x y z
N MET A 1 -12.42 29.16 -13.33
CA MET A 1 -12.47 27.92 -12.54
C MET A 1 -11.31 27.08 -13.00
N THR A 2 -10.21 27.10 -12.24
CA THR A 2 -9.06 26.24 -12.52
C THR A 2 -9.48 24.84 -12.12
N ASP A 3 -9.64 23.95 -13.09
CA ASP A 3 -9.75 22.52 -12.81
C ASP A 3 -8.52 22.16 -11.97
N PRO A 4 -8.67 21.61 -10.76
CA PRO A 4 -7.51 21.20 -9.98
C PRO A 4 -6.75 20.16 -10.81
N GLU A 5 -5.45 20.39 -11.04
CA GLU A 5 -4.60 19.40 -11.70
C GLU A 5 -4.75 18.07 -10.96
N PRO A 6 -5.02 16.97 -11.68
CA PRO A 6 -5.23 15.68 -11.03
C PRO A 6 -3.93 15.25 -10.35
N ILE A 7 -4.03 14.86 -9.08
CA ILE A 7 -2.87 14.43 -8.30
C ILE A 7 -2.42 13.08 -8.83
N VAL A 8 -1.16 12.99 -9.26
CA VAL A 8 -0.58 11.76 -9.79
C VAL A 8 -0.27 10.80 -8.63
N ALA A 9 -0.68 9.54 -8.77
CA ALA A 9 -0.28 8.45 -7.89
C ALA A 9 0.58 7.46 -8.69
N ASP A 10 1.87 7.34 -8.38
CA ASP A 10 2.75 6.39 -9.05
C ASP A 10 2.59 5.00 -8.40
N LEU A 11 2.15 4.01 -9.18
CA LEU A 11 2.08 2.62 -8.77
C LEU A 11 3.29 1.88 -9.32
N LEU A 12 4.24 1.57 -8.46
CA LEU A 12 5.39 0.73 -8.77
C LEU A 12 5.05 -0.72 -8.44
N LEU A 13 4.83 -1.51 -9.48
CA LEU A 13 4.42 -2.91 -9.38
C LEU A 13 5.59 -3.84 -9.73
N ASP A 14 5.64 -5.01 -9.11
CA ASP A 14 6.54 -6.08 -9.56
C ASP A 14 6.01 -6.72 -10.86
N ARG A 15 6.89 -7.30 -11.67
CA ARG A 15 6.56 -7.99 -12.93
C ARG A 15 5.58 -9.16 -12.78
N HIS A 16 5.42 -9.68 -11.57
CA HIS A 16 4.48 -10.76 -11.28
C HIS A 16 3.04 -10.28 -11.06
N VAL A 17 2.80 -8.96 -11.00
CA VAL A 17 1.44 -8.40 -10.91
C VAL A 17 0.79 -8.44 -12.29
N THR A 18 -0.36 -9.11 -12.37
CA THR A 18 -1.15 -9.18 -13.60
C THR A 18 -2.03 -7.93 -13.76
N PRO A 19 -2.42 -7.58 -15.00
CA PRO A 19 -3.34 -6.47 -15.25
C PRO A 19 -4.67 -6.61 -14.49
N GLU A 20 -5.15 -7.84 -14.28
CA GLU A 20 -6.38 -8.12 -13.51
C GLU A 20 -6.24 -7.78 -12.02
N GLN A 21 -5.02 -7.83 -11.48
CA GLN A 21 -4.71 -7.46 -10.10
C GLN A 21 -4.43 -5.96 -9.95
N GLU A 22 -3.92 -5.31 -11.00
CA GLU A 22 -3.70 -3.87 -11.08
C GLU A 22 -5.03 -3.09 -11.16
N GLN A 23 -5.97 -3.57 -11.99
CA GLN A 23 -7.21 -2.86 -12.31
C GLN A 23 -8.03 -2.42 -11.09
N PRO A 24 -8.24 -3.26 -10.05
CA PRO A 24 -8.97 -2.83 -8.86
C PRO A 24 -8.28 -1.69 -8.11
N LEU A 25 -6.95 -1.63 -8.15
CA LEU A 25 -6.17 -0.60 -7.47
C LEU A 25 -6.20 0.72 -8.23
N THR A 26 -6.08 0.68 -9.56
CA THR A 26 -6.18 1.86 -10.42
C THR A 26 -7.59 2.44 -10.41
N ASP A 27 -8.62 1.59 -10.46
CA ASP A 27 -10.03 2.00 -10.36
C ASP A 27 -10.30 2.66 -8.99
N ALA A 28 -9.79 2.10 -7.89
CA ALA A 28 -9.93 2.67 -6.56
C ALA A 28 -9.25 4.05 -6.45
N LEU A 29 -8.03 4.21 -6.97
CA LEU A 29 -7.33 5.49 -6.97
C LEU A 29 -8.04 6.53 -7.84
N THR A 30 -8.56 6.13 -9.00
CA THR A 30 -9.34 6.99 -9.89
C THR A 30 -10.63 7.45 -9.23
N ALA A 31 -11.34 6.55 -8.53
CA ALA A 31 -12.53 6.89 -7.76
C ALA A 31 -12.23 7.85 -6.59
N LEU A 32 -10.99 7.85 -6.09
CA LEU A 32 -10.50 8.79 -5.09
C LEU A 32 -10.05 10.14 -5.70
N GLY A 33 -10.01 10.27 -7.03
CA GLY A 33 -9.64 11.50 -7.74
C GLY A 33 -8.16 11.59 -8.11
N TYR A 34 -7.41 10.49 -7.99
CA TYR A 34 -6.02 10.40 -8.39
C TYR A 34 -5.89 9.91 -9.84
N SER A 35 -4.84 10.35 -10.53
CA SER A 35 -4.42 9.79 -11.81
C SER A 35 -3.35 8.71 -11.57
N PRO A 36 -3.69 7.41 -11.63
CA PRO A 36 -2.72 6.35 -11.41
C PRO A 36 -1.72 6.27 -12.58
N SER A 37 -0.42 6.28 -12.28
CA SER A 37 0.66 6.03 -13.23
C SER A 37 1.34 4.72 -12.89
N VAL A 38 1.08 3.67 -13.67
CA VAL A 38 1.62 2.33 -13.38
C VAL A 38 2.99 2.16 -14.04
N ARG A 39 3.94 1.70 -13.23
CA ARG A 39 5.32 1.43 -13.62
C ARG A 39 5.73 0.06 -13.11
N VAL A 40 6.03 -0.86 -14.02
CA VAL A 40 6.58 -2.16 -13.66
C VAL A 40 8.07 -1.99 -13.35
N LEU A 41 8.48 -2.38 -12.15
CA LEU A 41 9.88 -2.32 -11.74
C LEU A 41 10.72 -3.32 -12.55
N PRO A 42 11.84 -2.89 -13.15
CA PRO A 42 12.76 -3.81 -13.80
C PRO A 42 13.37 -4.76 -12.76
N PRO A 43 13.73 -6.00 -13.16
CA PRO A 43 14.24 -7.00 -12.24
C PRO A 43 15.48 -6.49 -11.51
N ARG A 44 15.36 -6.22 -10.21
CA ARG A 44 16.50 -5.84 -9.38
C ARG A 44 17.40 -7.07 -9.22
N ARG A 45 18.68 -6.95 -9.58
CA ARG A 45 19.73 -7.90 -9.14
C ARG A 45 19.99 -7.66 -7.65
N ALA A 46 19.07 -8.07 -6.80
CA ALA A 46 19.30 -8.14 -5.35
C ALA A 46 19.70 -9.59 -4.99
N VAL A 47 20.69 -9.73 -4.12
CA VAL A 47 21.23 -11.02 -3.64
C VAL A 47 20.27 -11.69 -2.64
N GLU A 48 19.30 -10.92 -2.13
CA GLU A 48 18.22 -11.41 -1.28
C GLU A 48 16.91 -11.45 -2.05
N PRO A 49 16.06 -12.48 -1.83
CA PRO A 49 14.73 -12.53 -2.38
C PRO A 49 13.91 -11.42 -1.73
N LEU A 50 13.93 -10.22 -2.33
CA LEU A 50 13.07 -9.14 -1.92
C LEU A 50 11.63 -9.59 -2.12
N THR A 51 10.99 -9.87 -0.99
CA THR A 51 9.57 -10.10 -0.81
C THR A 51 8.80 -9.08 -1.64
N TRP A 52 7.87 -9.59 -2.43
CA TRP A 52 6.95 -8.87 -3.29
C TRP A 52 6.55 -7.49 -2.73
N LEU A 53 6.68 -6.42 -3.52
CA LEU A 53 6.45 -5.06 -3.04
C LEU A 53 5.62 -4.27 -4.05
N ILE A 54 4.43 -3.86 -3.63
CA ILE A 54 3.58 -2.89 -4.35
C ILE A 54 3.84 -1.55 -3.69
N LEU A 55 4.47 -0.61 -4.39
CA LEU A 55 4.71 0.73 -3.86
C LEU A 55 3.76 1.72 -4.53
N ILE A 56 2.98 2.43 -3.73
CA ILE A 56 2.06 3.47 -4.19
C ILE A 56 2.62 4.80 -3.68
N ALA A 57 3.22 5.59 -4.57
CA ALA A 57 3.75 6.91 -4.22
C ALA A 57 2.68 7.98 -4.47
N LEU A 58 2.21 8.62 -3.41
CA LEU A 58 1.19 9.66 -3.45
C LEU A 58 1.28 10.56 -2.21
N PRO A 59 0.73 11.79 -2.23
CA PRO A 59 0.71 12.64 -1.04
C PRO A 59 -0.13 11.99 0.07
N LEU A 60 0.53 11.29 1.00
CA LEU A 60 -0.15 10.42 1.98
C LEU A 60 -1.17 11.18 2.81
N GLN A 61 -0.84 12.39 3.27
CA GLN A 61 -1.75 13.19 4.08
C GLN A 61 -3.04 13.54 3.34
N ALA A 62 -2.93 13.99 2.08
CA ALA A 62 -4.10 14.33 1.27
C ALA A 62 -4.93 13.08 0.95
N PHE A 63 -4.24 11.95 0.70
CA PHE A 63 -4.89 10.68 0.43
C PHE A 63 -5.66 10.15 1.63
N LEU A 64 -5.07 10.14 2.82
CA LEU A 64 -5.75 9.70 4.04
C LEU A 64 -6.90 10.63 4.42
N THR A 65 -6.73 11.94 4.22
CA THR A 65 -7.82 12.91 4.42
C THR A 65 -8.99 12.62 3.47
N THR A 66 -8.71 12.47 2.17
CA THR A 66 -9.72 12.15 1.15
C THR A 66 -10.39 10.80 1.43
N LEU A 67 -9.60 9.82 1.85
CA LEU A 67 -10.08 8.49 2.20
C LEU A 67 -10.95 8.53 3.46
N GLY A 68 -10.63 9.38 4.44
CA GLY A 68 -11.42 9.61 5.64
C GLY A 68 -12.74 10.32 5.34
N GLU A 69 -12.72 11.33 4.47
CA GLU A 69 -13.93 12.02 3.98
C GLU A 69 -14.85 11.04 3.22
N LYS A 70 -14.27 10.23 2.33
CA LYS A 70 -14.99 9.20 1.55
C LYS A 70 -15.23 7.89 2.33
N ALA A 71 -14.68 7.73 3.53
CA ALA A 71 -14.93 6.55 4.36
C ALA A 71 -16.39 6.49 4.82
N ALA A 72 -17.04 7.66 4.97
CA ALA A 72 -18.48 7.76 5.17
C ALA A 72 -19.30 7.23 3.98
N GLU A 73 -18.69 7.11 2.80
CA GLU A 73 -19.29 6.72 1.52
C GLU A 73 -18.70 5.40 0.96
N ASP A 74 -18.21 4.51 1.82
CA ASP A 74 -17.60 3.22 1.45
C ASP A 74 -16.27 3.27 0.66
N GLY A 75 -15.69 4.45 0.39
CA GLY A 75 -14.42 4.60 -0.35
C GLY A 75 -13.24 3.86 0.31
N TYR A 76 -13.26 3.80 1.64
CA TYR A 76 -12.29 3.05 2.44
C TYR A 76 -12.43 1.53 2.27
N GLY A 77 -13.66 1.01 2.23
CA GLY A 77 -13.92 -0.41 1.98
C GLY A 77 -13.52 -0.83 0.57
N LEU A 78 -13.67 0.06 -0.42
CA LEU A 78 -13.21 -0.17 -1.80
C LEU A 78 -11.68 -0.24 -1.88
N PHE A 79 -10.97 0.69 -1.23
CA PHE A 79 -9.51 0.64 -1.17
C PHE A 79 -9.02 -0.62 -0.47
N GLN A 80 -9.60 -0.99 0.68
CA GLN A 80 -9.24 -2.22 1.38
C GLN A 80 -9.50 -3.47 0.53
N LYS A 81 -10.63 -3.52 -0.20
CA LYS A 81 -10.94 -4.60 -1.14
C LYS A 81 -9.94 -4.66 -2.29
N ALA A 82 -9.54 -3.52 -2.86
CA ALA A 82 -8.52 -3.45 -3.91
C ALA A 82 -7.16 -3.97 -3.42
N ILE A 83 -6.73 -3.55 -2.23
CA ILE A 83 -5.51 -4.03 -1.57
C ILE A 83 -5.58 -5.54 -1.30
N ARG A 84 -6.74 -6.07 -0.89
CA ARG A 84 -6.93 -7.51 -0.71
C ARG A 84 -6.97 -8.27 -2.03
N ALA A 85 -7.47 -7.67 -3.11
CA ALA A 85 -7.57 -8.29 -4.44
C ALA A 85 -6.19 -8.44 -5.09
N ILE A 86 -5.36 -7.38 -5.04
CA ILE A 86 -3.99 -7.41 -5.59
C ILE A 86 -3.07 -8.40 -4.83
N ARG A 87 -3.42 -8.72 -3.57
CA ARG A 87 -2.70 -9.69 -2.73
C ARG A 87 -3.08 -11.14 -2.96
N ARG A 88 -4.18 -11.44 -3.67
CA ARG A 88 -4.54 -12.83 -3.94
C ARG A 88 -3.58 -13.40 -4.99
N PRO A 89 -2.91 -14.54 -4.71
CA PRO A 89 -2.16 -15.23 -5.75
C PRO A 89 -3.11 -15.58 -6.90
N ALA A 90 -2.66 -15.38 -8.13
CA ALA A 90 -3.39 -15.84 -9.30
C ALA A 90 -3.65 -17.35 -9.14
N PRO A 91 -4.87 -17.85 -9.42
CA PRO A 91 -5.13 -19.28 -9.33
C PRO A 91 -4.16 -20.01 -10.25
N ALA A 92 -3.34 -20.89 -9.66
CA ALA A 92 -2.36 -21.68 -10.39
C ALA A 92 -3.07 -22.50 -11.49
N LEU A 93 -2.95 -22.05 -12.73
CA LEU A 93 -3.32 -22.79 -13.92
C LEU A 93 -2.30 -23.91 -14.17
N ALA A 94 -2.23 -24.92 -13.28
CA ALA A 94 -1.74 -26.26 -13.57
C ALA A 94 -1.78 -27.15 -12.31
N PRO A 95 -2.37 -28.36 -12.38
CA PRO A 95 -2.16 -29.37 -11.35
C PRO A 95 -0.73 -29.93 -11.48
N THR A 96 0.24 -29.32 -10.78
CA THR A 96 1.57 -29.92 -10.60
C THR A 96 1.65 -30.54 -9.20
N PRO A 97 2.10 -31.80 -9.05
CA PRO A 97 1.90 -32.60 -7.83
C PRO A 97 2.96 -32.35 -6.74
N VAL A 98 3.42 -31.11 -6.57
CA VAL A 98 4.35 -30.74 -5.50
C VAL A 98 3.87 -29.44 -4.85
N PRO A 99 3.42 -29.44 -3.58
CA PRO A 99 3.15 -28.20 -2.88
C PRO A 99 4.49 -27.52 -2.61
N ALA A 100 4.91 -26.65 -3.52
CA ALA A 100 5.88 -25.62 -3.16
C ALA A 100 5.21 -24.70 -2.12
N PRO A 101 5.92 -24.27 -1.06
CA PRO A 101 5.35 -23.33 -0.11
C PRO A 101 4.89 -22.08 -0.85
N GLU A 102 3.60 -21.75 -0.72
CA GLU A 102 3.05 -20.53 -1.28
C GLU A 102 3.85 -19.35 -0.69
N PRO A 103 4.39 -18.44 -1.52
CA PRO A 103 5.16 -17.34 -0.98
C PRO A 103 4.22 -16.42 -0.19
N PRO A 104 4.70 -15.83 0.92
CA PRO A 104 3.87 -15.00 1.76
C PRO A 104 3.36 -13.78 0.98
N PRO A 105 2.08 -13.39 1.14
CA PRO A 105 1.49 -12.26 0.42
C PRO A 105 2.29 -10.97 0.60
N ALA A 106 2.45 -10.25 -0.51
CA ALA A 106 3.22 -9.02 -0.63
C ALA A 106 2.71 -7.93 0.32
N PRO A 107 3.55 -7.27 1.13
CA PRO A 107 3.17 -6.00 1.74
C PRO A 107 2.90 -4.94 0.67
N VAL A 108 1.91 -4.09 0.92
CA VAL A 108 1.68 -2.89 0.12
C VAL A 108 2.30 -1.73 0.86
N VAL A 109 3.16 -0.97 0.18
CA VAL A 109 3.87 0.18 0.74
C VAL A 109 3.26 1.45 0.16
N LEU A 110 2.66 2.28 1.00
CA LEU A 110 2.27 3.62 0.62
C LEU A 110 3.46 4.54 0.90
N GLN A 111 3.93 5.32 -0.07
CA GLN A 111 5.04 6.23 0.11
C GLN A 111 4.58 7.67 -0.13
N ASP A 112 4.94 8.58 0.76
CA ASP A 112 4.83 10.01 0.49
C ASP A 112 6.06 10.48 -0.30
N PRO A 113 5.92 10.95 -1.56
CA PRO A 113 7.04 11.44 -2.34
C PRO A 113 7.65 12.74 -1.78
N ALA A 114 6.90 13.53 -1.01
CA ALA A 114 7.38 14.80 -0.47
C ALA A 114 8.28 14.61 0.76
N THR A 115 7.92 13.67 1.63
CA THR A 115 8.64 13.42 2.90
C THR A 115 9.50 12.16 2.85
N GLY A 116 9.25 11.26 1.90
CA GLY A 116 9.87 9.93 1.84
C GLY A 116 9.29 8.94 2.86
N LEU A 117 8.26 9.34 3.62
CA LEU A 117 7.60 8.50 4.60
C LEU A 117 6.99 7.27 3.93
N ARG A 118 7.12 6.10 4.55
CA ARG A 118 6.56 4.85 4.04
C ARG A 118 5.61 4.26 5.06
N VAL A 119 4.44 3.84 4.65
CA VAL A 119 3.47 3.09 5.46
C VAL A 119 3.36 1.70 4.88
N ILE A 120 3.68 0.69 5.67
CA ILE A 120 3.65 -0.71 5.26
C ILE A 120 2.32 -1.31 5.71
N LEU A 121 1.46 -1.58 4.74
CA LEU A 121 0.25 -2.36 4.93
C LEU A 121 0.65 -3.83 4.86
N GLU A 122 0.69 -4.49 6.01
CA GLU A 122 0.97 -5.93 6.10
C GLU A 122 -0.25 -6.77 5.72
N HIS A 123 -0.05 -8.07 5.46
CA HIS A 123 -1.10 -8.95 4.97
C HIS A 123 -2.20 -9.19 6.02
N ASP A 124 -1.78 -9.29 7.27
CA ASP A 124 -2.54 -9.63 8.46
C ASP A 124 -2.97 -8.38 9.23
N LEU A 125 -2.80 -7.19 8.63
CA LEU A 125 -3.24 -5.92 9.20
C LEU A 125 -4.74 -6.00 9.55
N PRO A 126 -5.10 -5.90 10.84
CA PRO A 126 -6.51 -5.91 11.25
C PRO A 126 -7.22 -4.65 10.78
N ASP A 127 -8.55 -4.70 10.69
CA ASP A 127 -9.38 -3.55 10.31
C ASP A 127 -9.12 -2.34 11.23
N GLU A 128 -8.78 -2.57 12.50
CA GLU A 128 -8.39 -1.51 13.43
C GLU A 128 -7.13 -0.76 13.01
N GLY A 129 -6.12 -1.46 12.47
CA GLY A 129 -4.90 -0.82 11.97
C GLY A 129 -5.19 0.08 10.78
N TYR A 130 -6.06 -0.37 9.88
CA TYR A 130 -6.54 0.49 8.80
C TYR A 130 -7.34 1.69 9.34
N ARG A 131 -8.14 1.55 10.41
CA ARG A 131 -8.95 2.67 10.95
C ARG A 131 -8.06 3.72 11.59
N GLN A 132 -7.08 3.27 12.36
CA GLN A 132 -6.09 4.15 12.95
C GLN A 132 -5.30 4.91 11.90
N LEU A 133 -5.02 4.28 10.74
CA LEU A 133 -4.34 4.95 9.64
C LEU A 133 -5.13 6.16 9.10
N LEU A 134 -6.46 6.19 9.22
CA LEU A 134 -7.26 7.36 8.84
C LEU A 134 -7.22 8.48 9.88
N THR A 135 -6.90 8.16 11.12
CA THR A 135 -6.88 9.11 12.25
C THR A 135 -5.48 9.52 12.68
N ILE A 136 -4.46 8.84 12.16
CA ILE A 136 -3.07 9.07 12.55
C ILE A 136 -2.56 10.39 11.99
N ASP A 137 -1.85 11.14 12.81
CA ASP A 137 -1.11 12.30 12.36
C ASP A 137 0.25 11.85 11.81
N LEU A 138 0.36 11.70 10.50
CA LEU A 138 1.61 11.30 9.84
C LEU A 138 2.73 12.34 10.02
N THR A 139 2.40 13.59 10.37
CA THR A 139 3.43 14.64 10.59
C THR A 139 4.31 14.35 11.82
N GLN A 140 3.85 13.48 12.71
CA GLN A 140 4.60 13.02 13.88
C GLN A 140 5.72 12.05 13.51
N TYR A 141 5.67 11.44 12.32
CA TYR A 141 6.64 10.45 11.87
C TYR A 141 7.57 11.08 10.84
N ARG A 142 8.87 11.17 11.17
CA ARG A 142 9.86 11.79 10.28
C ARG A 142 10.76 10.79 9.57
N LEU A 143 10.89 9.58 10.10
CA LEU A 143 11.86 8.60 9.63
C LEU A 143 11.23 7.22 9.54
N GLY A 144 11.55 6.51 8.46
CA GLY A 144 11.36 5.07 8.33
C GLY A 144 9.98 4.58 7.88
N PRO A 145 9.88 3.27 7.64
CA PRO A 145 8.61 2.61 7.39
C PRO A 145 7.80 2.54 8.68
N LEU A 146 6.53 2.95 8.60
CA LEU A 146 5.53 2.72 9.62
C LEU A 146 4.96 1.33 9.45
N HIS A 147 4.99 0.57 10.54
CA HIS A 147 4.40 -0.74 10.67
C HIS A 147 3.31 -0.70 11.74
N TYR A 148 2.29 -1.53 11.59
CA TYR A 148 1.28 -1.68 12.63
C TYR A 148 1.72 -2.76 13.62
N ASP A 149 2.03 -2.36 14.85
CA ASP A 149 2.35 -3.29 15.93
C ASP A 149 1.04 -3.89 16.47
N GLN A 150 0.71 -5.11 16.05
CA GLN A 150 -0.49 -5.81 16.51
C GLN A 150 -0.48 -6.09 18.01
N ALA A 151 0.70 -6.33 18.61
CA ALA A 151 0.81 -6.62 20.04
C ALA A 151 0.47 -5.39 20.89
N ARG A 152 0.72 -4.18 20.37
CA ARG A 152 0.42 -2.92 21.05
C ARG A 152 -0.77 -2.16 20.46
N GLY A 153 -1.31 -2.62 19.33
CA GLY A 153 -2.44 -2.04 18.64
C GLY A 153 -2.21 -0.63 18.11
N HIS A 154 -0.99 -0.26 17.68
CA HIS A 154 -0.71 1.06 17.10
C HIS A 154 0.41 1.06 16.04
N TRP A 155 0.42 2.08 15.19
CA TRP A 155 1.46 2.32 14.19
C TRP A 155 2.76 2.80 14.83
N ARG A 156 3.90 2.24 14.39
CA ARG A 156 5.24 2.56 14.89
C ARG A 156 6.23 2.62 13.74
N SER A 157 7.24 3.49 13.89
CA SER A 157 8.44 3.45 13.07
C SER A 157 9.59 2.88 13.88
N GLU A 158 10.17 1.77 13.41
CA GLU A 158 11.34 1.17 14.07
C GLU A 158 12.56 2.11 14.08
N LEU A 159 12.64 3.07 13.15
CA LEU A 159 13.77 4.00 13.04
C LEU A 159 13.63 5.22 13.95
N ASP A 160 12.40 5.65 14.26
CA ASP A 160 12.15 6.82 15.11
C ASP A 160 12.44 6.51 16.59
N GLU A 161 12.23 5.27 17.03
CA GLU A 161 12.50 4.84 18.40
C GLU A 161 13.98 4.71 18.75
N VAL A 162 14.83 4.38 17.78
CA VAL A 162 16.28 4.23 17.99
C VAL A 162 16.94 5.58 18.26
N GLN A 163 16.33 6.68 17.80
CA GLN A 163 16.86 8.03 17.95
C GLN A 163 16.44 8.71 19.28
N LEU A 164 15.47 8.14 19.99
CA LEU A 164 14.95 8.64 21.28
C LEU A 164 15.65 8.03 22.51
N ARG A 165 16.72 7.24 22.32
CA ARG A 165 17.54 6.66 23.40
C ARG A 165 18.85 7.39 23.64
#